data_AF-X1J0P0-F1
#
_entry.id   AF-X1J0P0-F1
#
_cell.length_a   1.000
_cell.length_b   1.000
_cell.length_c   1.000
_cell.angle_alpha   90.00
_cell.angle_beta   90.00
_cell.angle_gamma   90.00
#
_symmetry.space_group_name_H-M   'P 1'
#
loop_
_entity.id
_entity.type
_entity.pdbx_description
1 polymer ?
#
loop_
_entity_poly.entity_id
_entity_poly.type
_entity_poly.pdbx_seq_one_letter_code
_entity_poly.pdbx_strand_id
1 'polypeptide(L)'
;VDGKEPFDILNALTKGMDEVGRRYEEKEYYLTELVLAGETMKEAFKVLQPALAASDQSQDKVKIILATVKGDNHDIGKNILGSLLLSSGFELFDLGMDVEEKVIVDKVKETGADIIALSSLLTMTVEQN
;
A
#
# COMPACT_ATOMS: atom_id res chain seq x y z
N VAL A 1 21.57 24.55 -10.65
CA VAL A 1 20.47 24.41 -9.68
C VAL A 1 20.62 23.01 -9.12
N ASP A 2 21.06 22.89 -7.87
CA ASP A 2 21.36 21.59 -7.26
C ASP A 2 20.07 20.84 -6.96
N GLY A 3 19.62 20.04 -7.95
CA GLY A 3 18.56 19.06 -7.76
C GLY A 3 19.06 17.85 -6.98
N LYS A 4 18.17 17.18 -6.25
CA LYS A 4 18.42 15.85 -5.68
C LYS A 4 17.99 14.78 -6.68
N GLU A 5 18.64 13.62 -6.63
CA GLU A 5 18.23 12.48 -7.43
C GLU A 5 16.80 12.06 -7.07
N PRO A 6 15.95 11.63 -8.03
CA PRO A 6 14.56 11.29 -7.76
C PRO A 6 14.41 10.25 -6.64
N PHE A 7 15.31 9.27 -6.57
CA PHE A 7 15.32 8.26 -5.52
C PHE A 7 15.70 8.82 -4.14
N ASP A 8 16.56 9.83 -4.06
CA ASP A 8 16.86 10.50 -2.79
C ASP A 8 15.61 11.21 -2.23
N ILE A 9 14.82 11.81 -3.12
CA ILE A 9 13.56 12.46 -2.77
C ILE A 9 12.54 11.41 -2.31
N LEU A 10 12.39 10.30 -3.05
CA LEU A 10 11.51 9.20 -2.67
C LEU A 10 11.86 8.67 -1.28
N ASN A 11 13.14 8.40 -1.02
CA ASN A 11 13.62 7.92 0.28
C ASN A 11 13.35 8.91 1.42
N ALA A 12 13.48 10.21 1.17
CA ALA A 12 13.16 11.24 2.17
C ALA A 12 11.66 11.26 2.50
N LEU A 13 10.81 11.11 1.49
CA LEU A 13 9.37 11.04 1.67
C LEU A 13 8.95 9.78 2.43
N THR A 14 9.53 8.63 2.12
CA THR A 14 9.30 7.36 2.85
C THR A 14 9.64 7.51 4.33
N LYS A 15 10.79 8.12 4.66
CA LYS A 15 11.14 8.42 6.08
C LYS A 15 10.13 9.34 6.77
N GLY A 16 9.53 10.26 6.02
CA GLY A 16 8.43 11.10 6.53
C GLY A 16 7.19 10.27 6.87
N MET A 17 6.84 9.30 6.02
CA MET A 17 5.74 8.36 6.28
C MET A 17 6.04 7.45 7.48
N ASP A 18 7.27 6.98 7.65
CA ASP A 18 7.67 6.18 8.82
C ASP A 18 7.43 6.95 10.13
N GLU A 19 7.79 8.24 10.17
CA GLU A 19 7.57 9.09 11.33
C GLU A 19 6.08 9.36 11.58
N VAL A 20 5.27 9.53 10.53
CA VAL A 20 3.80 9.63 10.67
C VAL A 20 3.23 8.35 11.28
N GLY A 21 3.69 7.18 10.82
CA GLY A 21 3.32 5.88 11.36
C GLY A 21 3.66 5.77 12.85
N ARG A 22 4.90 6.12 13.23
CA ARG A 22 5.35 6.14 14.63
C ARG A 22 4.47 7.02 15.51
N ARG A 23 4.15 8.24 15.07
CA ARG A 23 3.28 9.18 15.82
C ARG A 23 1.84 8.68 15.95
N TYR A 24 1.34 7.98 14.93
CA TYR A 24 0.03 7.33 15.02
C TYR A 24 0.02 6.20 16.06
N GLU A 25 1.05 5.35 16.06
CA GLU A 25 1.21 4.26 17.05
C GLU A 25 1.32 4.79 18.49
N GLU A 26 2.03 5.90 18.68
CA GLU A 26 2.18 6.59 19.96
C GLU A 26 0.94 7.41 20.39
N LYS A 27 -0.13 7.41 19.57
CA LYS A 27 -1.37 8.17 19.79
C LYS A 27 -1.17 9.69 19.81
N GLU A 28 -0.09 10.17 19.22
CA GLU A 28 0.13 11.61 18.98
C GLU A 28 -0.66 12.11 17.78
N TYR A 29 -0.83 11.24 16.77
CA TYR A 29 -1.65 11.48 15.58
C TYR A 29 -2.90 10.61 15.59
N TYR A 30 -4.01 11.16 15.07
CA TYR A 30 -5.21 10.39 14.81
C TYR A 30 -5.21 9.84 13.38
N LEU A 31 -6.23 9.02 13.09
CA LEU A 31 -6.41 8.41 11.78
C LEU A 31 -6.50 9.45 10.66
N THR A 32 -7.04 10.63 10.95
CA THR A 32 -7.17 11.75 10.00
C THR A 32 -5.82 12.25 9.51
N GLU A 33 -4.84 12.39 10.39
CA GLU A 33 -3.47 12.82 10.06
C GLU A 33 -2.73 11.75 9.27
N LEU A 34 -2.91 10.47 9.63
CA LEU A 34 -2.34 9.34 8.90
C LEU A 34 -2.85 9.30 7.45
N VAL A 35 -4.17 9.44 7.26
CA VAL A 35 -4.80 9.47 5.92
C VAL A 35 -4.33 10.69 5.13
N LEU A 36 -4.27 11.87 5.76
CA LEU A 36 -3.81 13.09 5.10
C LEU A 36 -2.35 12.98 4.62
N ALA A 37 -1.47 12.39 5.43
CA ALA A 37 -0.08 12.15 5.05
C ALA A 37 0.02 11.18 3.86
N GLY A 38 -0.78 10.10 3.87
CA GLY A 38 -0.87 9.16 2.75
C GLY A 38 -1.29 9.83 1.44
N GLU A 39 -2.33 10.67 1.46
CA GLU A 39 -2.77 11.43 0.27
C GLU A 39 -1.70 12.44 -0.17
N THR A 40 -1.01 13.09 0.76
CA THR A 40 0.09 14.02 0.44
C THR A 40 1.25 13.30 -0.27
N MET A 41 1.62 12.12 0.23
CA MET A 41 2.66 11.29 -0.38
C MET A 41 2.25 10.77 -1.76
N LYS A 42 0.99 10.39 -1.94
CA LYS A 42 0.43 10.01 -3.25
C LYS A 42 0.54 11.14 -4.27
N GLU A 43 0.21 12.38 -3.91
CA GLU A 43 0.39 13.53 -4.80
C GLU A 43 1.86 13.82 -5.09
N ALA A 44 2.74 13.71 -4.09
CA ALA A 44 4.18 13.84 -4.31
C ALA A 44 4.73 12.76 -5.26
N PHE A 45 4.27 11.52 -5.12
CA PHE A 45 4.67 10.41 -5.98
C PHE A 45 4.23 10.61 -7.43
N LYS A 46 3.03 11.15 -7.68
CA LYS A 46 2.58 11.50 -9.05
C LYS A 46 3.53 12.49 -9.73
N VAL A 47 4.08 13.45 -8.99
CA VAL A 47 5.07 14.41 -9.50
C VAL A 47 6.41 13.73 -9.75
N LEU A 48 6.80 12.79 -8.88
CA LEU A 48 8.10 12.13 -8.94
C LEU A 48 8.16 10.98 -9.96
N GLN A 49 7.02 10.37 -10.30
CA GLN A 49 6.90 9.20 -11.16
C GLN A 49 7.59 9.35 -12.53
N PRO A 50 7.44 10.47 -13.28
CA PRO A 50 8.12 10.63 -14.56
C PRO A 50 9.64 10.65 -14.43
N ALA A 51 10.16 11.24 -13.35
CA ALA A 51 11.59 11.33 -13.10
C ALA A 51 12.19 10.00 -12.64
N LEU A 52 11.45 9.24 -11.83
CA LEU A 52 11.84 7.87 -11.43
C LEU A 52 11.86 6.93 -12.64
N ALA A 53 10.86 7.03 -13.53
CA ALA A 53 10.79 6.20 -14.73
C ALA A 53 11.90 6.52 -15.76
N ALA A 54 12.41 7.74 -15.76
CA ALA A 54 13.51 8.17 -16.63
C ALA A 54 14.90 7.79 -16.09
N SER A 55 14.99 7.31 -14.85
CA SER A 55 16.24 6.89 -14.24
C SER A 55 16.52 5.41 -14.52
N ASP A 56 17.77 5.07 -14.81
CA ASP A 56 18.21 3.67 -15.03
C ASP A 56 18.24 2.82 -13.74
N GLN A 57 17.86 3.40 -12.59
CA GLN A 57 17.70 2.66 -11.34
C GLN A 57 16.31 2.03 -11.29
N SER A 58 16.13 0.88 -11.93
CA SER A 58 14.98 0.02 -11.65
C SER A 58 15.24 -0.77 -10.37
N GLN A 59 14.58 -0.44 -9.27
CA GLN A 59 14.41 -1.40 -8.17
C GLN A 59 13.18 -2.25 -8.44
N ASP A 60 13.33 -3.57 -8.23
CA ASP A 60 12.19 -4.47 -8.18
C ASP A 60 11.28 -4.01 -7.03
N LYS A 61 10.07 -3.57 -7.38
CA LYS A 61 9.08 -3.20 -6.38
C LYS A 61 8.57 -4.46 -5.71
N VAL A 62 8.46 -4.42 -4.39
CA VAL A 62 7.73 -5.47 -3.65
C VAL A 62 6.27 -5.42 -4.08
N LYS A 63 5.77 -6.55 -4.56
CA LYS A 63 4.42 -6.74 -5.08
C LYS A 63 3.50 -7.28 -4.00
N ILE A 64 2.37 -6.63 -3.81
CA ILE A 64 1.41 -6.98 -2.76
C ILE A 64 0.02 -7.16 -3.37
N ILE A 65 -0.64 -8.26 -3.05
CA ILE A 65 -2.07 -8.47 -3.34
C ILE A 65 -2.88 -8.02 -2.13
N LEU A 66 -3.93 -7.23 -2.36
CA LEU A 66 -4.93 -6.89 -1.34
C LEU A 66 -6.28 -7.51 -1.69
N ALA A 67 -6.97 -8.10 -0.71
CA ALA A 67 -8.32 -8.61 -0.90
C ALA A 67 -9.10 -8.59 0.42
N THR A 68 -10.38 -8.22 0.39
CA THR A 68 -11.32 -8.58 1.45
C THR A 68 -11.86 -9.97 1.13
N VAL A 69 -11.77 -10.88 2.09
CA VAL A 69 -12.09 -12.29 1.90
C VAL A 69 -13.57 -12.51 1.55
N LYS A 70 -13.87 -13.64 0.91
CA LYS A 70 -15.22 -14.08 0.58
C LYS A 70 -16.18 -13.98 1.77
N GLY A 71 -17.37 -13.46 1.51
CA GLY A 71 -18.43 -13.24 2.48
C GLY A 71 -18.24 -11.98 3.33
N ASP A 72 -17.20 -11.18 3.06
CA ASP A 72 -16.92 -9.94 3.78
C ASP A 72 -16.81 -8.75 2.83
N ASN A 73 -17.67 -7.75 3.07
CA ASN A 73 -17.76 -6.51 2.29
C ASN A 73 -17.10 -5.32 3.00
N HIS A 74 -16.45 -5.53 4.14
CA HIS A 74 -15.82 -4.45 4.91
C HIS A 74 -14.40 -4.19 4.39
N ASP A 75 -14.22 -3.10 3.65
CA ASP A 75 -12.98 -2.79 2.92
C ASP A 75 -12.28 -1.50 3.38
N ILE A 76 -12.86 -0.74 4.32
CA ILE A 76 -12.28 0.53 4.77
C ILE A 76 -10.84 0.34 5.26
N GLY A 77 -10.59 -0.66 6.10
CA GLY A 77 -9.25 -0.98 6.61
C GLY A 77 -8.29 -1.38 5.48
N LYS A 78 -8.74 -2.23 4.55
CA LYS A 78 -7.98 -2.62 3.35
C LYS A 78 -7.60 -1.40 2.50
N ASN A 79 -8.54 -0.49 2.26
CA ASN A 79 -8.33 0.67 1.40
C ASN A 79 -7.36 1.67 2.06
N ILE A 80 -7.44 1.85 3.37
CA ILE A 80 -6.47 2.66 4.12
C ILE A 80 -5.07 2.03 4.01
N LEU A 81 -4.94 0.72 4.24
CA LEU A 81 -3.68 0.00 4.08
C LEU A 81 -3.14 0.14 2.65
N GLY A 82 -3.99 -0.05 1.64
CA GLY A 82 -3.62 0.08 0.23
C GLY A 82 -3.08 1.48 -0.11
N SER A 83 -3.73 2.54 0.37
CA SER A 83 -3.23 3.90 0.19
C SER A 83 -1.86 4.12 0.85
N LEU A 84 -1.64 3.57 2.04
CA LEU A 84 -0.36 3.68 2.76
C LEU A 84 0.77 2.88 2.09
N LEU A 85 0.46 1.71 1.53
CA LEU A 85 1.44 0.91 0.80
C LEU A 85 1.78 1.53 -0.56
N LEU A 86 0.80 2.05 -1.31
CA LEU A 86 1.10 2.80 -2.55
C LEU A 86 1.98 4.01 -2.26
N SER A 87 1.66 4.74 -1.19
CA SER A 87 2.43 5.90 -0.77
C SER A 87 3.85 5.52 -0.35
N SER A 88 4.08 4.30 0.13
CA SER A 88 5.40 3.79 0.49
C SER A 88 6.18 3.16 -0.67
N GLY A 89 5.65 3.22 -1.91
CA GLY A 89 6.34 2.79 -3.12
C GLY A 89 6.14 1.33 -3.52
N PHE A 90 5.25 0.60 -2.85
CA PHE A 90 4.90 -0.79 -3.17
C PHE A 90 4.07 -0.88 -4.47
N GLU A 91 4.18 -2.00 -5.18
CA GLU A 91 3.30 -2.33 -6.30
C GLU A 91 2.09 -3.12 -5.77
N LEU A 92 0.88 -2.61 -5.99
CA LEU A 92 -0.34 -3.20 -5.43
C LEU A 92 -1.26 -3.80 -6.50
N PHE A 93 -1.79 -4.97 -6.21
CA PHE A 93 -2.88 -5.63 -6.91
C PHE A 93 -4.08 -5.74 -5.98
N ASP A 94 -4.95 -4.73 -5.98
CA ASP A 94 -6.18 -4.75 -5.18
C ASP A 94 -7.28 -5.52 -5.92
N LEU A 95 -7.73 -6.63 -5.33
CA LEU A 95 -8.78 -7.50 -5.84
C LEU A 95 -10.18 -7.09 -5.37
N GLY A 96 -10.29 -6.07 -4.52
CA GLY A 96 -11.56 -5.57 -4.00
C GLY A 96 -12.06 -6.37 -2.79
N MET A 97 -13.38 -6.52 -2.70
CA MET A 97 -14.06 -7.18 -1.59
C MET A 97 -14.85 -8.42 -2.04
N ASP A 98 -15.25 -9.26 -1.10
CA ASP A 98 -15.93 -10.54 -1.36
C ASP A 98 -15.16 -11.43 -2.34
N VAL A 99 -13.85 -11.56 -2.13
CA VAL A 99 -12.95 -12.24 -3.07
C VAL A 99 -12.80 -13.72 -2.71
N GLU A 100 -13.16 -14.58 -3.67
CA GLU A 100 -12.93 -16.02 -3.60
C GLU A 100 -11.43 -16.37 -3.47
N GLU A 101 -11.10 -17.34 -2.62
CA GLU A 101 -9.71 -17.79 -2.39
C GLU A 101 -8.98 -18.17 -3.68
N LYS A 102 -9.69 -18.82 -4.61
CA LYS A 102 -9.15 -19.22 -5.90
C LYS A 102 -8.68 -18.01 -6.71
N VAL A 103 -9.40 -16.88 -6.68
CA VAL A 103 -9.02 -15.66 -7.39
C VAL A 103 -7.73 -15.09 -6.80
N ILE A 104 -7.58 -15.12 -5.48
CA ILE A 104 -6.35 -14.69 -4.80
C ILE A 104 -5.18 -15.58 -5.21
N VAL A 105 -5.34 -16.92 -5.15
CA VAL A 105 -4.31 -17.89 -5.52
C VAL A 105 -3.90 -17.77 -6.99
N ASP A 106 -4.88 -17.62 -7.89
CA ASP A 106 -4.62 -17.46 -9.32
C ASP A 106 -3.89 -16.13 -9.56
N LYS A 107 -4.22 -15.06 -8.82
CA LYS A 107 -3.51 -13.79 -8.90
C LYS A 107 -2.06 -13.89 -8.44
N VAL A 108 -1.79 -14.62 -7.36
CA VAL A 108 -0.41 -14.86 -6.88
C VAL A 108 0.42 -15.54 -7.95
N LYS A 109 -0.13 -16.57 -8.61
CA LYS A 109 0.55 -17.28 -9.71
C LYS A 109 0.77 -16.40 -10.94
N GLU A 110 -0.16 -15.48 -11.23
CA GLU A 110 -0.07 -14.54 -12.34
C GLU A 110 1.01 -13.47 -12.10
N THR A 111 1.02 -12.85 -10.92
CA THR A 111 1.83 -11.65 -10.66
C THR A 111 3.19 -11.95 -10.02
N GLY A 112 3.33 -13.11 -9.38
CA GLY A 112 4.47 -13.45 -8.54
C GLY A 112 4.55 -12.56 -7.30
N ALA A 113 3.41 -12.17 -6.72
CA ALA A 113 3.36 -11.29 -5.56
C ALA A 113 4.16 -11.84 -4.37
N ASP A 114 4.90 -10.95 -3.70
CA ASP A 114 5.73 -11.26 -2.54
C ASP A 114 4.88 -11.38 -1.25
N ILE A 115 3.80 -10.60 -1.17
CA ILE A 115 2.94 -10.50 0.01
C ILE A 115 1.47 -10.61 -0.40
N ILE A 116 0.68 -11.31 0.42
CA ILE A 116 -0.78 -11.34 0.36
C ILE A 116 -1.31 -10.68 1.64
N ALA A 117 -2.06 -9.59 1.49
CA ALA A 117 -2.71 -8.86 2.58
C ALA A 117 -4.22 -9.09 2.51
N LEU A 118 -4.76 -9.81 3.50
CA LEU A 118 -6.17 -10.15 3.58
C LEU A 118 -6.89 -9.30 4.63
N SER A 119 -8.08 -8.80 4.28
CA SER A 119 -8.98 -8.09 5.18
C SER A 119 -10.18 -8.97 5.53
N SER A 120 -10.50 -9.05 6.81
CA SER A 120 -11.68 -9.72 7.37
C SER A 120 -12.10 -8.99 8.64
N LEU A 121 -13.38 -8.64 8.75
CA LEU A 121 -14.00 -8.04 9.93
C LEU A 121 -14.95 -9.02 10.61
N LEU A 122 -15.64 -9.86 9.84
CA LEU A 122 -16.62 -10.81 10.36
C LEU A 122 -15.94 -12.07 10.88
N THR A 123 -16.21 -12.46 12.13
CA THR A 123 -15.65 -13.70 12.72
C THR A 123 -15.99 -14.95 11.89
N MET A 124 -17.15 -14.96 11.24
CA MET A 124 -17.60 -16.05 10.35
C MET A 124 -16.72 -16.25 9.12
N THR A 125 -15.95 -15.23 8.70
CA THR A 125 -15.06 -15.33 7.54
C THR A 125 -13.65 -15.76 7.92
N VAL A 126 -13.33 -15.84 9.22
CA VAL A 126 -12.06 -16.37 9.73
C VAL A 126 -12.10 -17.89 9.86
N GLU A 127 -13.26 -18.46 10.19
CA GLU A 127 -13.49 -19.91 10.25
C GLU A 127 -14.09 -20.42 8.93
N GLN A 128 -13.27 -20.54 7.88
CA GLN A 128 -13.65 -21.31 6.69
C GLN A 128 -12.86 -22.63 6.70
N ASN A 129 -13.59 -23.74 6.80
CA ASN A 129 -13.05 -25.11 6.80
C ASN A 129 -12.96 -25.66 5.38
#